data_AF-A0A850BPK9-F1
#
_entry.id   AF-A0A850BPK9-F1
#
_cell.length_a   1.000
_cell.length_b   1.000
_cell.length_c   1.000
_cell.angle_alpha   90.00
_cell.angle_beta   90.00
_cell.angle_gamma   90.00
#
_symmetry.space_group_name_H-M   'P 1'
#
loop_
_entity.id
_entity.type
_entity.pdbx_description
1 polymer ?
#
loop_
_entity_poly.entity_id
_entity_poly.type
_entity_poly.pdbx_seq_one_letter_code
_entity_poly.pdbx_strand_id
1 'polypeptide(L)'
;MKRLSLLLVALSLFIPSAIVLAQGGFDYLTVKGPGITGEINITNPALTQDFFAFADFTRGEIPPPADPGQGYEIVRVYVETVDDKPTARPFDQLHYYPYTGYVFYDGLVEGSSEYDGKWYAANPSANEPFRAALAERARLNWIPLAILVVILAAFFIAYNRKPKPNTDH
;
A
#
# COMPACT_ATOMS: atom_id res chain seq x y z
N MET A 1 -51.10 32.51 9.23
CA MET A 1 -50.29 31.51 9.96
C MET A 1 -50.03 30.24 9.14
N LYS A 2 -51.04 29.59 8.53
CA LYS A 2 -50.85 28.36 7.73
C LYS A 2 -49.88 28.47 6.52
N ARG A 3 -49.80 29.64 5.88
CA ARG A 3 -48.88 29.87 4.73
C ARG A 3 -47.41 29.99 5.14
N LEU A 4 -47.13 30.43 6.37
CA LEU A 4 -45.76 30.51 6.89
C LEU A 4 -45.21 29.12 7.24
N SER A 5 -46.08 28.25 7.77
CA SER A 5 -45.76 26.86 8.08
C SER A 5 -45.42 26.05 6.83
N LEU A 6 -46.12 26.29 5.71
CA LEU A 6 -45.83 25.63 4.43
C LEU A 6 -44.48 26.05 3.83
N LEU A 7 -44.08 27.30 4.05
CA LEU A 7 -42.81 27.84 3.56
C LEU A 7 -41.61 27.28 4.34
N LEU A 8 -41.78 27.06 5.65
CA LEU A 8 -40.77 26.41 6.49
C LEU A 8 -40.56 24.94 6.15
N VAL A 9 -41.61 24.20 5.80
CA VAL A 9 -41.51 22.79 5.35
C VAL A 9 -40.86 22.68 3.97
N ALA A 10 -41.14 23.62 3.07
CA ALA A 10 -40.49 23.67 1.75
C ALA A 10 -38.99 23.98 1.85
N LEU A 11 -38.59 24.80 2.84
CA LEU A 11 -37.18 25.17 3.03
C LEU A 11 -36.35 24.03 3.66
N SER A 12 -36.95 23.15 4.47
CA SER A 12 -36.24 21.99 5.03
C SER A 12 -35.92 20.88 4.03
N LEU A 13 -36.53 20.91 2.83
CA LEU A 13 -36.23 19.96 1.74
C LEU A 13 -34.95 20.32 0.96
N PHE A 14 -34.36 21.50 1.21
CA PHE A 14 -33.10 21.93 0.61
C PHE A 14 -31.92 21.81 1.57
N ILE A 15 -32.00 20.96 2.59
CA ILE A 15 -30.82 20.60 3.36
C ILE A 15 -30.00 19.68 2.45
N PRO A 16 -28.82 20.11 1.95
CA PRO A 16 -27.96 19.21 1.20
C PRO A 16 -27.60 18.06 2.14
N SER A 17 -27.93 16.84 1.74
CA SER A 17 -27.41 15.64 2.37
C SER A 17 -25.90 15.77 2.36
N ALA A 18 -25.29 16.04 3.51
CA ALA A 18 -23.85 15.92 3.64
C ALA A 18 -23.52 14.49 3.22
N ILE A 19 -22.74 14.33 2.16
CA ILE A 19 -22.19 13.04 1.77
C ILE A 19 -21.29 12.66 2.93
N VAL A 20 -21.78 11.82 3.82
CA VAL A 20 -20.96 11.10 4.77
C VAL A 20 -20.11 10.18 3.89
N LEU A 21 -18.91 10.63 3.54
CA LEU A 21 -17.84 9.72 3.16
C LEU A 21 -17.70 8.77 4.35
N ALA A 22 -18.20 7.55 4.19
CA ALA A 22 -17.79 6.46 5.06
C ALA A 22 -16.26 6.55 5.14
N GLN A 23 -15.71 6.40 6.35
CA GLN A 23 -14.28 6.43 6.65
C GLN A 23 -13.63 5.18 6.02
N GLY A 24 -13.68 5.08 4.68
CA GLY A 24 -13.64 3.81 3.94
C GLY A 24 -12.28 3.48 3.37
N GLY A 25 -11.35 4.44 3.38
CA GLY A 25 -9.99 4.26 2.90
C GLY A 25 -8.96 4.39 4.01
N PHE A 26 -7.89 3.62 3.90
CA PHE A 26 -6.70 3.66 4.74
C PHE A 26 -5.76 4.79 4.30
N ASP A 27 -4.95 5.30 5.22
CA ASP A 27 -3.96 6.33 4.88
C ASP A 27 -2.78 5.73 4.11
N TYR A 28 -2.33 4.53 4.53
CA TYR A 28 -1.30 3.77 3.83
C TYR A 28 -1.35 2.28 4.20
N LEU A 29 -0.59 1.51 3.43
CA LEU A 29 -0.30 0.10 3.70
C LEU A 29 1.15 -0.02 4.14
N THR A 30 1.43 -0.81 5.17
CA THR A 30 2.78 -1.34 5.36
C THR A 30 2.90 -2.67 4.64
N VAL A 31 4.04 -2.90 4.00
CA VAL A 31 4.29 -4.12 3.22
C VAL A 31 5.64 -4.71 3.58
N LYS A 32 5.65 -6.01 3.91
CA LYS A 32 6.84 -6.84 4.05
C LYS A 32 6.76 -8.04 3.13
N GLY A 33 7.90 -8.54 2.66
CA GLY A 33 7.93 -9.74 1.84
C GLY A 33 9.13 -9.84 0.91
N PRO A 34 9.07 -10.77 -0.07
CA PRO A 34 10.16 -11.05 -0.99
C PRO A 34 10.66 -9.81 -1.73
N GLY A 35 11.97 -9.58 -1.69
CA GLY A 35 12.62 -8.44 -2.34
C GLY A 35 12.51 -7.11 -1.59
N ILE A 36 11.93 -7.09 -0.39
CA ILE A 36 11.84 -5.91 0.47
C ILE A 36 12.79 -6.06 1.66
N THR A 37 13.69 -5.10 1.84
CA THR A 37 14.50 -5.00 3.07
C THR A 37 13.74 -4.19 4.11
N GLY A 38 13.26 -4.84 5.16
CA GLY A 38 12.47 -4.21 6.21
C GLY A 38 11.00 -4.08 5.80
N GLU A 39 10.47 -2.86 5.88
CA GLU A 39 9.07 -2.54 5.60
C GLU A 39 8.99 -1.30 4.70
N ILE A 40 7.99 -1.27 3.82
CA ILE A 40 7.71 -0.12 2.97
C ILE A 40 6.28 0.35 3.14
N ASN A 41 6.07 1.65 2.94
CA ASN A 41 4.73 2.24 2.97
C ASN A 41 4.24 2.46 1.53
N ILE A 42 2.99 2.09 1.25
CA ILE A 42 2.31 2.28 -0.03
C ILE A 42 1.05 3.12 0.19
N THR A 43 0.91 4.21 -0.55
CA THR A 43 -0.22 5.16 -0.47
C THR A 43 -1.10 5.16 -1.73
N ASN A 44 -0.96 4.15 -2.60
CA ASN A 44 -1.67 4.08 -3.86
C ASN A 44 -3.19 4.00 -3.61
N PRO A 45 -3.99 4.98 -4.09
CA PRO A 45 -5.44 5.01 -3.85
C PRO A 45 -6.18 3.74 -4.28
N ALA A 46 -5.72 3.06 -5.33
CA ALA A 46 -6.34 1.81 -5.80
C ALA A 46 -6.22 0.66 -4.78
N LEU A 47 -5.29 0.78 -3.83
CA LEU A 47 -5.04 -0.22 -2.79
C LEU A 47 -5.50 0.23 -1.40
N THR A 48 -5.71 1.55 -1.21
CA THR A 48 -6.05 2.11 0.09
C THR A 48 -7.50 2.57 0.21
N GLN A 49 -8.22 2.85 -0.87
CA GLN A 49 -9.57 3.43 -0.78
C GLN A 49 -10.70 2.42 -0.46
N ASP A 50 -10.44 1.12 -0.61
CA ASP A 50 -11.45 0.08 -0.45
C ASP A 50 -10.96 -1.04 0.47
N PHE A 51 -11.82 -1.45 1.40
CA PHE A 51 -11.57 -2.63 2.23
C PHE A 51 -11.45 -3.91 1.38
N PHE A 52 -12.10 -3.99 0.23
CA PHE A 52 -12.04 -5.14 -0.67
C PHE A 52 -10.96 -5.03 -1.76
N ALA A 53 -10.02 -4.10 -1.60
CA ALA A 53 -8.97 -3.88 -2.60
C ALA A 53 -8.18 -5.16 -2.91
N PHE A 54 -7.81 -5.96 -1.91
CA PHE A 54 -6.96 -7.15 -2.11
C PHE A 54 -7.73 -8.46 -2.30
N ALA A 55 -8.86 -8.64 -1.63
CA ALA A 55 -9.61 -9.89 -1.61
C ALA A 55 -11.02 -9.72 -2.18
N ASP A 56 -11.44 -10.69 -2.98
CA ASP A 56 -12.80 -10.78 -3.50
C ASP A 56 -13.67 -11.60 -2.55
N PHE A 57 -14.15 -10.95 -1.50
CA PHE A 57 -15.01 -11.59 -0.49
C PHE A 57 -16.38 -12.01 -1.06
N THR A 58 -16.79 -11.48 -2.22
CA THR A 58 -18.08 -11.83 -2.83
C THR A 58 -18.13 -13.27 -3.33
N ARG A 59 -16.95 -13.86 -3.57
CA ARG A 59 -16.80 -15.27 -3.97
C ARG A 59 -16.80 -16.24 -2.79
N GLY A 60 -16.79 -15.71 -1.56
CA GLY A 60 -16.69 -16.50 -0.34
C GLY A 60 -15.29 -17.06 -0.09
N GLU A 61 -15.18 -17.80 1.02
CA GLU A 61 -13.93 -18.49 1.37
C GLU A 61 -13.60 -19.59 0.35
N ILE A 62 -12.31 -19.78 0.11
CA ILE A 62 -11.79 -20.89 -0.68
C ILE A 62 -10.98 -21.85 0.21
N PRO A 63 -10.79 -23.11 -0.20
CA PRO A 63 -9.87 -24.01 0.49
C PRO A 63 -8.44 -23.43 0.50
N PRO A 64 -7.66 -23.66 1.58
CA PRO A 64 -6.25 -23.32 1.59
C PRO A 64 -5.51 -23.93 0.39
N PRO A 65 -4.73 -23.15 -0.37
CA PRO A 65 -3.95 -23.67 -1.49
C PRO A 65 -2.82 -24.56 -0.97
N ALA A 66 -2.50 -25.63 -1.71
CA ALA A 66 -1.40 -26.54 -1.36
C ALA A 66 -0.02 -25.85 -1.40
N ASP A 67 0.14 -24.89 -2.32
CA ASP A 67 1.29 -24.01 -2.41
C ASP A 67 0.81 -22.60 -2.84
N PRO A 68 0.69 -21.64 -1.92
CA PRO A 68 0.33 -20.27 -2.26
C PRO A 68 1.48 -19.51 -2.93
N GLY A 69 2.71 -20.04 -2.90
CA GLY A 69 3.91 -19.37 -3.39
C GLY A 69 4.36 -18.20 -2.51
N GLN A 70 4.99 -17.21 -3.14
CA GLN A 70 5.55 -16.04 -2.47
C GLN A 70 4.46 -15.01 -2.14
N GLY A 71 4.27 -14.78 -0.83
CA GLY A 71 3.32 -13.81 -0.30
C GLY A 71 3.98 -12.56 0.28
N TYR A 72 3.20 -11.50 0.37
CA TYR A 72 3.54 -10.24 1.02
C TYR A 72 2.60 -10.03 2.20
N GLU A 73 3.17 -9.76 3.37
CA GLU A 73 2.42 -9.27 4.53
C GLU A 73 1.99 -7.83 4.25
N ILE A 74 0.70 -7.56 4.40
CA ILE A 74 0.10 -6.24 4.22
C ILE A 74 -0.65 -5.90 5.50
N VAL A 75 -0.33 -4.75 6.09
CA VAL A 75 -1.08 -4.17 7.21
C VAL A 75 -1.66 -2.85 6.75
N ARG A 76 -2.97 -2.66 6.92
CA ARG A 76 -3.63 -1.42 6.53
C ARG A 76 -3.70 -0.48 7.73
N VAL A 77 -3.35 0.78 7.53
CA VAL A 77 -3.07 1.71 8.63
C VAL A 77 -3.86 3.00 8.47
N TYR A 78 -4.49 3.44 9.55
CA TYR A 78 -5.02 4.79 9.71
C TYR A 78 -4.00 5.68 10.42
N VAL A 79 -4.00 6.96 10.09
CA VAL A 79 -3.29 8.00 10.83
C VAL A 79 -4.31 8.84 11.57
N GLU A 80 -4.32 8.72 12.88
CA GLU A 80 -5.20 9.48 13.76
C GLU A 80 -4.43 10.54 14.52
N THR A 81 -5.06 11.68 14.80
CA THR A 81 -4.47 12.68 15.68
C THR A 81 -4.81 12.34 17.13
N VAL A 82 -3.80 11.95 17.92
CA VAL A 82 -3.91 11.72 19.37
C VAL A 82 -3.00 12.73 20.07
N ASP A 83 -3.55 13.53 20.99
CA ASP A 83 -2.82 14.58 21.71
C ASP A 83 -2.05 15.54 20.77
N ASP A 84 -2.73 16.03 19.73
CA ASP A 84 -2.19 16.89 18.67
C ASP A 84 -1.00 16.28 17.87
N LYS A 85 -0.83 14.96 17.92
CA LYS A 85 0.23 14.23 17.19
C LYS A 85 -0.34 13.15 16.28
N PRO A 86 0.19 13.02 15.05
CA PRO A 86 -0.18 11.92 14.16
C PRO A 86 0.31 10.60 14.75
N THR A 87 -0.61 9.65 14.91
CA THR A 87 -0.38 8.31 15.46
C THR A 87 -0.89 7.28 14.47
N ALA A 88 -0.02 6.37 14.06
CA ALA A 88 -0.38 5.26 13.19
C ALA A 88 -1.14 4.18 13.98
N ARG A 89 -2.32 3.80 13.51
CA ARG A 89 -3.14 2.71 14.03
C ARG A 89 -3.33 1.63 12.97
N PRO A 90 -2.69 0.45 13.13
CA PRO A 90 -2.99 -0.72 12.34
C PRO A 90 -4.47 -1.10 12.49
N PHE A 91 -5.14 -1.34 11.37
CA PHE A 91 -6.53 -1.76 11.36
C PHE A 91 -6.65 -3.29 11.29
N ASP A 92 -5.96 -3.89 10.33
CA ASP A 92 -6.02 -5.32 10.04
C ASP A 92 -4.75 -5.79 9.32
N GLN A 93 -4.64 -7.10 9.13
CA GLN A 93 -3.52 -7.75 8.47
C GLN A 93 -4.00 -8.82 7.48
N LEU A 94 -3.28 -8.94 6.36
CA LEU A 94 -3.47 -9.99 5.37
C LEU A 94 -2.15 -10.38 4.70
N HIS A 95 -2.09 -11.60 4.17
CA HIS A 95 -1.05 -12.05 3.26
C HIS A 95 -1.56 -12.07 1.83
N TYR A 96 -0.92 -11.30 0.94
CA TYR A 96 -1.27 -11.22 -0.47
C TYR A 96 -0.26 -11.97 -1.35
N TYR A 97 -0.76 -12.88 -2.20
CA TYR A 97 0.02 -13.70 -3.11
C TYR A 97 -0.26 -13.30 -4.57
N PRO A 98 0.43 -12.26 -5.11
CA PRO A 98 0.08 -11.66 -6.40
C PRO A 98 0.29 -12.58 -7.60
N TYR A 99 1.18 -13.57 -7.49
CA TYR A 99 1.53 -14.46 -8.60
C TYR A 99 0.59 -15.66 -8.74
N THR A 100 -0.04 -16.08 -7.64
CA THR A 100 -0.98 -17.20 -7.58
C THR A 100 -2.43 -16.73 -7.44
N GLY A 101 -2.65 -15.47 -7.09
CA GLY A 101 -3.98 -14.87 -7.00
C GLY A 101 -4.74 -15.24 -5.73
N TYR A 102 -4.03 -15.40 -4.61
CA TYR A 102 -4.61 -15.72 -3.32
C TYR A 102 -4.42 -14.60 -2.30
N VAL A 103 -5.35 -14.54 -1.34
CA VAL A 103 -5.21 -13.77 -0.11
C VAL A 103 -5.53 -14.67 1.06
N PHE A 104 -4.68 -14.65 2.08
CA PHE A 104 -5.05 -15.11 3.40
C PHE A 104 -5.34 -13.89 4.25
N TYR A 105 -6.55 -13.79 4.79
CA TYR A 105 -6.94 -12.67 5.65
C TYR A 105 -6.68 -13.07 7.10
N ASP A 106 -5.65 -12.47 7.72
CA ASP A 106 -5.27 -12.79 9.09
C ASP A 106 -6.35 -12.31 10.07
N GLY A 107 -6.83 -11.08 9.87
CA GLY A 107 -7.93 -10.52 10.65
C GLY A 107 -7.71 -9.07 11.07
N LEU A 108 -8.67 -8.54 11.81
CA LEU A 108 -8.55 -7.24 12.46
C LEU A 108 -7.46 -7.28 13.55
N VAL A 109 -6.67 -6.20 13.67
CA VAL A 109 -5.67 -6.06 14.75
C VAL A 109 -6.34 -5.94 16.11
N GLU A 110 -7.46 -5.22 16.15
CA GLU A 110 -8.31 -5.12 17.34
C GLU A 110 -9.72 -5.62 17.00
N GLY A 111 -10.16 -6.66 17.70
CA GLY A 111 -11.48 -7.27 17.51
C GLY A 111 -11.43 -8.54 16.66
N SER A 112 -12.54 -8.84 16.00
CA SER A 112 -12.66 -10.01 15.12
C SER A 112 -13.67 -9.73 14.01
N SER A 113 -13.48 -10.33 12.85
CA SER A 113 -14.47 -10.36 11.76
C SER A 113 -14.84 -11.78 11.36
N GLU A 114 -15.95 -11.92 10.66
CA GLU A 114 -16.37 -13.19 10.03
C GLU A 114 -15.40 -13.70 8.96
N TYR A 115 -14.48 -12.85 8.53
CA TYR A 115 -13.50 -13.16 7.49
C TYR A 115 -12.18 -13.70 8.02
N ASP A 116 -11.92 -13.56 9.33
CA ASP A 116 -10.62 -13.84 9.96
C ASP A 116 -10.18 -15.30 9.76
N GLY A 117 -8.88 -15.49 9.51
CA GLY A 117 -8.26 -16.81 9.40
C GLY A 117 -8.68 -17.62 8.18
N LYS A 118 -9.13 -16.96 7.10
CA LYS A 118 -9.66 -17.62 5.90
C LYS A 118 -8.91 -17.22 4.64
N TRP A 119 -9.01 -18.11 3.65
CA TRP A 119 -8.45 -17.90 2.32
C TRP A 119 -9.50 -17.37 1.36
N TYR A 120 -9.08 -16.46 0.49
CA TYR A 120 -9.91 -15.84 -0.54
C TYR A 120 -9.18 -15.80 -1.87
N ALA A 121 -9.95 -15.70 -2.95
CA ALA A 121 -9.41 -15.27 -4.23
C ALA A 121 -8.98 -13.81 -4.13
N ALA A 122 -7.80 -13.50 -4.65
CA ALA A 122 -7.36 -12.12 -4.75
C ALA A 122 -8.22 -11.35 -5.76
N ASN A 123 -8.45 -10.07 -5.48
CA ASN A 123 -9.05 -9.16 -6.43
C ASN A 123 -8.03 -8.88 -7.56
N PRO A 124 -8.35 -9.17 -8.84
CA PRO A 124 -7.42 -8.94 -9.93
C PRO A 124 -7.00 -7.48 -10.09
N SER A 125 -7.84 -6.53 -9.66
CA SER A 125 -7.55 -5.10 -9.77
C SER A 125 -6.39 -4.64 -8.89
N ALA A 126 -6.06 -5.36 -7.81
CA ALA A 126 -4.93 -5.00 -6.94
C ALA A 126 -3.56 -5.36 -7.53
N ASN A 127 -3.49 -6.32 -8.45
CA ASN A 127 -2.20 -6.89 -8.86
C ASN A 127 -1.30 -5.87 -9.57
N GLU A 128 -1.83 -5.14 -10.55
CA GLU A 128 -1.03 -4.16 -11.30
C GLU A 128 -0.59 -2.98 -10.41
N PRO A 129 -1.48 -2.32 -9.64
CA PRO A 129 -1.08 -1.22 -8.75
C PRO A 129 -0.08 -1.66 -7.69
N PHE A 130 -0.23 -2.86 -7.14
CA PHE A 130 0.68 -3.41 -6.14
C PHE A 130 2.07 -3.66 -6.73
N ARG A 131 2.14 -4.33 -7.89
CA ARG A 131 3.43 -4.59 -8.56
C ARG A 131 4.10 -3.30 -9.04
N ALA A 132 3.33 -2.31 -9.49
CA ALA A 132 3.85 -1.00 -9.86
C ALA A 132 4.51 -0.31 -8.66
N ALA A 133 3.87 -0.32 -7.49
CA ALA A 133 4.42 0.25 -6.25
C ALA A 133 5.71 -0.46 -5.80
N LEU A 134 5.77 -1.79 -5.89
CA LEU A 134 7.01 -2.55 -5.60
C LEU A 134 8.15 -2.19 -6.57
N ALA A 135 7.84 -2.07 -7.86
CA ALA A 135 8.83 -1.74 -8.89
C ALA A 135 9.38 -0.32 -8.72
N GLU A 136 8.52 0.65 -8.41
CA GLU A 136 8.93 2.03 -8.14
C GLU A 136 9.90 2.08 -6.95
N ARG A 137 9.56 1.40 -5.85
CA ARG A 137 10.42 1.37 -4.66
C ARG A 137 11.77 0.69 -4.93
N ALA A 138 11.77 -0.41 -5.68
CA ALA A 138 13.00 -1.06 -6.11
C ALA A 138 13.89 -0.11 -6.94
N ARG A 139 13.32 0.64 -7.89
CA ARG A 139 14.09 1.61 -8.70
C ARG A 139 14.74 2.68 -7.82
N LEU A 140 14.01 3.23 -6.86
CA LEU A 140 14.52 4.28 -5.96
C LEU A 140 15.70 3.79 -5.11
N ASN A 141 15.75 2.51 -4.74
CA ASN A 141 16.87 1.94 -3.99
C ASN A 141 18.12 1.70 -4.86
N TRP A 142 17.94 1.32 -6.12
CA TRP A 142 19.07 0.92 -7.00
C TRP A 142 19.72 2.09 -7.74
N ILE A 143 18.97 3.17 -8.03
CA ILE A 143 19.49 4.34 -8.76
C ILE A 143 20.70 4.97 -8.04
N PRO A 144 20.68 5.24 -6.72
CA PRO A 144 21.83 5.82 -6.03
C PRO A 144 23.07 4.91 -6.09
N LEU A 145 22.88 3.59 -5.96
CA LEU A 145 23.96 2.62 -6.06
C LEU A 145 24.58 2.61 -7.47
N ALA A 146 23.75 2.62 -8.51
CA ALA A 146 24.21 2.69 -9.89
C ALA A 146 25.01 3.98 -10.15
N ILE A 147 24.53 5.13 -9.67
CA ILE A 147 25.24 6.42 -9.76
C ILE A 147 26.59 6.34 -9.05
N LEU A 148 26.64 5.77 -7.84
CA LEU A 148 27.89 5.59 -7.09
C LEU A 148 28.90 4.74 -7.86
N VAL A 149 28.46 3.61 -8.44
CA VAL A 149 29.32 2.73 -9.25
C VAL A 149 29.89 3.47 -10.46
N VAL A 150 29.07 4.27 -11.15
CA VAL A 150 29.52 5.08 -12.31
C VAL A 150 30.57 6.11 -11.88
N ILE A 151 30.35 6.80 -10.75
CA ILE A 151 31.31 7.77 -10.20
C ILE A 151 32.64 7.09 -9.85
N LEU A 152 32.59 5.96 -9.15
CA LEU A 152 33.80 5.19 -8.77
C LEU A 152 34.57 4.71 -9.99
N ALA A 153 33.89 4.22 -11.02
CA ALA A 153 34.51 3.81 -12.27
C ALA A 153 35.21 4.98 -12.97
N ALA A 154 34.56 6.16 -13.04
CA ALA A 154 35.16 7.36 -13.62
C ALA A 154 36.42 7.80 -12.85
N PHE A 155 36.38 7.79 -11.51
CA PHE A 155 37.55 8.09 -10.68
C PHE A 155 38.69 7.10 -10.90
N PHE A 156 38.40 5.79 -10.97
CA PHE A 156 39.41 4.77 -11.21
C PHE A 156 40.09 4.94 -12.57
N ILE A 157 39.32 5.25 -13.61
CA ILE A 157 39.84 5.54 -14.96
C ILE A 157 40.73 6.79 -14.92
N ALA A 158 40.29 7.87 -14.28
CA ALA A 158 41.07 9.10 -14.16
C ALA A 158 42.37 8.88 -13.36
N TYR A 159 42.32 8.13 -12.26
CA TYR A 159 43.48 7.82 -11.43
C TYR A 159 44.55 7.02 -12.17
N ASN A 160 44.14 6.00 -12.93
CA ASN A 160 45.06 5.15 -13.69
C ASN A 160 45.60 5.81 -14.98
N ARG A 161 45.02 6.94 -15.39
CA ARG A 161 45.49 7.73 -16.53
C ARG A 161 46.61 8.72 -16.18
N LYS A 162 47.15 8.71 -14.96
CA LYS A 162 48.29 9.58 -14.62
C LYS A 162 49.45 9.33 -15.61
N PRO A 163 49.99 10.38 -16.26
CA PRO A 163 51.11 10.22 -17.17
C PRO A 163 52.30 9.67 -16.39
N LYS A 164 52.99 8.67 -16.96
CA LYS A 164 54.28 8.23 -16.43
C LYS A 164 55.22 9.45 -16.44
N PRO A 165 55.97 9.71 -15.36
CA PRO A 165 56.96 10.79 -15.38
C PRO A 165 57.92 10.51 -16.54
N ASN A 166 58.11 11.49 -17.43
CA ASN A 166 59.14 11.43 -18.45
C ASN A 166 60.48 11.30 -17.74
N THR A 167 61.02 10.08 -17.70
CA THR A 167 62.41 9.81 -17.37
C THR A 167 63.22 10.08 -18.63
N ASP A 168 63.48 11.36 -18.93
CA ASP A 168 64.54 11.74 -19.85
C ASP A 168 65.82 11.91 -19.02
N HIS A 169 66.75 10.98 -19.21
CA HIS A 169 68.14 11.01 -18.75
C HIS A 169 69.06 11.29 -19.93
#